data_AF-A0A2I0L0M7-F1
#
_entry.id   AF-A0A2I0L0M7-F1
#
_cell.length_a   1.000
_cell.length_b   1.000
_cell.length_c   1.000
_cell.angle_alpha   90.00
_cell.angle_beta   90.00
_cell.angle_gamma   90.00
#
_symmetry.space_group_name_H-M   'P 1'
#
loop_
_entity.id
_entity.type
_entity.pdbx_description
1 polymer ?
#
loop_
_entity_poly.entity_id
_entity_poly.type
_entity_poly.pdbx_seq_one_letter_code
_entity_poly.pdbx_strand_id
1 'polypeptide(L)'
;MDIPSSWASYTAAWLTTLALILLSRHLRRRWQLNLPPGPKPWPIIGNLNLIGPLPHRSICELSKKYGSLMSLQFGSYPVIVGSSVEMARAILKTHDVTFAGRPKFNAGKYTTYNYCDITWSQYGPYWRQARKICIMELFSAKRLESYEYIRAEELKAFLRDLYDLRERPVTLKDHLSDLSLNVISRMVLGKKYTQKTEGSIVTPEEFKKMLDELFLLNGAFNIGDSIPWVNFLDLEGYVKRMKALSKKFDKFLEHVLDEHDERRRGVEGYVAKDMVDVLLQLADDPNLEVKLERHGVKAFTQDLIAGGTESSAVTVEWAISELLRKPEVFKRATEELDRVIGRERWIEEKDIVNLPYIDAICKETMRLHPVAPMLVPRQCREDCKIGNYDIPKGTRVLLIHMEAEPEGIKRTIRLPGSGPKRTLVSQPKPPEIKQTPSQDTQVFPNIHATSGHAPH
;
A
#
# COMPACT_ATOMS: atom_id res chain seq x y z
N MET A 1 -50.80 37.64 13.35
CA MET A 1 -49.60 37.73 12.48
C MET A 1 -49.33 36.31 12.01
N ASP A 2 -49.97 35.91 10.91
CA ASP A 2 -49.86 34.55 10.36
C ASP A 2 -48.80 34.54 9.27
N ILE A 3 -47.72 33.81 9.51
CA ILE A 3 -46.59 33.65 8.60
C ILE A 3 -47.05 32.76 7.41
N PRO A 4 -46.71 33.08 6.16
CA PRO A 4 -47.30 32.48 4.97
C PRO A 4 -46.85 31.04 4.73
N SER A 5 -47.76 30.08 4.93
CA SER A 5 -47.56 28.64 4.71
C SER A 5 -47.38 28.23 3.23
N SER A 6 -47.67 29.12 2.29
CA SER A 6 -47.65 28.83 0.84
C SER A 6 -46.24 28.74 0.25
N TRP A 7 -45.27 29.50 0.76
CA TRP A 7 -43.90 29.48 0.23
C TRP A 7 -43.18 28.18 0.61
N ALA A 8 -43.48 27.64 1.80
CA ALA A 8 -42.95 26.36 2.25
C ALA A 8 -43.47 25.18 1.40
N SER A 9 -44.75 25.21 0.99
CA SER A 9 -45.32 24.16 0.15
C SER A 9 -44.82 24.23 -1.30
N TYR A 10 -44.68 25.42 -1.90
CA TYR A 10 -44.09 25.57 -3.23
C TYR A 10 -42.62 25.15 -3.27
N THR A 11 -41.83 25.50 -2.26
CA THR A 11 -40.42 25.08 -2.17
C THR A 11 -40.28 23.57 -1.99
N ALA A 12 -41.11 22.94 -1.14
CA ALA A 12 -41.14 21.48 -1.01
C ALA A 12 -41.56 20.77 -2.31
N ALA A 13 -42.58 21.27 -3.01
CA ALA A 13 -43.02 20.72 -4.30
C ALA A 13 -41.93 20.85 -5.39
N TRP A 14 -41.21 21.97 -5.41
CA TRP A 14 -40.11 22.17 -6.35
C TRP A 14 -38.91 21.25 -6.05
N LEU A 15 -38.52 21.12 -4.78
CA LEU A 15 -37.44 20.23 -4.34
C LEU A 15 -37.75 18.75 -4.62
N THR A 16 -38.99 18.32 -4.39
CA THR A 16 -39.43 16.94 -4.69
C THR A 16 -39.45 16.68 -6.19
N THR A 17 -39.96 17.61 -7.00
CA THR A 17 -39.94 17.48 -8.47
C THR A 17 -38.51 17.44 -9.01
N LEU A 18 -37.62 18.31 -8.51
CA LEU A 18 -36.21 18.29 -8.87
C LEU A 18 -35.54 16.98 -8.47
N ALA A 19 -35.81 16.47 -7.26
CA ALA A 19 -35.31 15.18 -6.81
C ALA A 19 -35.79 14.02 -7.70
N LEU A 20 -37.06 14.01 -8.11
CA LEU A 20 -37.62 13.01 -9.03
C LEU A 20 -36.99 13.11 -10.43
N ILE A 21 -36.74 14.31 -10.95
CA ILE A 21 -36.06 14.51 -12.24
C ILE A 21 -34.60 14.03 -12.16
N LEU A 22 -33.88 14.38 -11.09
CA LEU A 22 -32.49 13.92 -10.90
C LEU A 22 -32.43 12.40 -10.72
N LEU A 23 -33.36 11.83 -9.94
CA LEU A 23 -33.46 10.38 -9.73
C LEU A 23 -33.80 9.65 -11.02
N SER A 24 -34.76 10.14 -11.82
CA SER A 24 -35.15 9.54 -13.10
C SER A 24 -34.01 9.62 -14.13
N ARG A 25 -33.30 10.75 -14.23
CA ARG A 25 -32.11 10.87 -15.10
C ARG A 25 -30.99 9.94 -14.66
N HIS A 26 -30.75 9.81 -13.35
CA HIS A 26 -29.75 8.91 -12.80
C HIS A 26 -30.09 7.44 -13.08
N LEU A 27 -31.33 7.04 -12.82
CA LEU A 27 -31.85 5.70 -13.15
C LEU A 27 -31.74 5.44 -14.64
N ARG A 28 -32.18 6.36 -15.51
CA ARG A 28 -32.14 6.19 -16.97
C ARG A 28 -30.71 6.00 -17.48
N ARG A 29 -29.75 6.79 -16.99
CA ARG A 29 -28.32 6.61 -17.34
C ARG A 29 -27.81 5.24 -16.92
N ARG A 30 -28.18 4.76 -15.73
CA ARG A 30 -27.79 3.44 -15.24
C ARG A 30 -28.39 2.30 -16.06
N TRP A 31 -29.62 2.47 -16.57
CA TRP A 31 -30.31 1.47 -17.39
C TRP A 31 -29.76 1.37 -18.82
N GLN A 32 -29.06 2.40 -19.30
CA GLN A 32 -28.40 2.39 -20.60
C GLN A 32 -27.00 1.75 -20.57
N LEU A 33 -26.42 1.54 -19.38
CA LEU A 33 -25.09 0.97 -19.22
C LEU A 33 -25.17 -0.55 -19.09
N ASN A 34 -24.28 -1.24 -19.80
CA ASN A 34 -24.09 -2.67 -19.60
C ASN A 34 -23.17 -2.89 -18.40
N LEU A 35 -23.72 -2.86 -17.18
CA LEU A 35 -22.92 -3.04 -15.96
C LEU A 35 -22.62 -4.53 -15.69
N PRO A 36 -21.50 -4.85 -15.02
CA PRO A 36 -21.25 -6.22 -14.57
C PRO A 36 -22.40 -6.76 -13.70
N PRO A 37 -22.65 -8.08 -13.72
CA PRO A 37 -23.68 -8.71 -12.89
C PRO A 37 -23.45 -8.45 -11.40
N GLY A 38 -24.51 -8.41 -10.59
CA GLY A 38 -24.39 -8.13 -9.17
C GLY A 38 -25.71 -8.22 -8.41
N PRO A 39 -25.66 -8.30 -7.07
CA PRO A 39 -26.85 -8.27 -6.24
C PRO A 39 -27.60 -6.95 -6.39
N LYS A 40 -28.93 -7.02 -6.45
CA LYS A 40 -29.78 -5.82 -6.53
C LYS A 40 -29.55 -4.92 -5.30
N PRO A 41 -29.15 -3.64 -5.49
CA PRO A 41 -28.86 -2.75 -4.38
C PRO A 41 -30.14 -2.31 -3.66
N TRP A 42 -30.08 -2.21 -2.33
CA TRP A 42 -31.13 -1.59 -1.53
C TRP A 42 -31.09 -0.07 -1.68
N PRO A 43 -32.23 0.63 -1.50
CA PRO A 43 -32.26 2.08 -1.44
C PRO A 43 -31.27 2.61 -0.41
N ILE A 44 -30.59 3.72 -0.74
CA ILE A 44 -29.64 4.46 0.11
C ILE A 44 -28.35 3.69 0.43
N ILE A 45 -28.43 2.51 1.07
CA ILE A 45 -27.26 1.75 1.57
C ILE A 45 -26.60 0.89 0.48
N GLY A 46 -27.30 0.58 -0.61
CA GLY A 46 -26.81 -0.30 -1.66
C GLY A 46 -26.71 -1.75 -1.18
N ASN A 47 -25.53 -2.34 -1.25
CA ASN A 47 -25.23 -3.73 -0.89
C ASN A 47 -24.46 -3.85 0.44
N LEU A 48 -24.38 -2.77 1.24
CA LEU A 48 -23.66 -2.78 2.53
C LEU A 48 -24.23 -3.81 3.51
N ASN A 49 -25.52 -4.13 3.41
CA ASN A 49 -26.17 -5.18 4.20
C ASN A 49 -25.66 -6.60 3.90
N LEU A 50 -24.94 -6.79 2.80
CA LEU A 50 -24.33 -8.08 2.42
C LEU A 50 -22.87 -8.20 2.88
N ILE A 51 -22.31 -7.14 3.48
CA ILE A 51 -20.92 -7.09 3.90
C ILE A 51 -20.85 -7.34 5.40
N GLY A 52 -20.34 -8.52 5.78
CA GLY A 52 -20.14 -8.88 7.18
C GLY A 52 -18.85 -8.31 7.78
N PRO A 53 -18.53 -8.70 9.03
CA PRO A 53 -17.33 -8.24 9.76
C PRO A 53 -16.00 -8.55 9.05
N LEU A 54 -15.99 -9.54 8.17
CA LEU A 54 -14.87 -9.86 7.28
C LEU A 54 -15.29 -9.57 5.83
N PRO A 55 -15.09 -8.33 5.33
CA PRO A 55 -15.56 -7.93 4.01
C PRO A 55 -15.00 -8.80 2.89
N HIS A 56 -13.73 -9.19 2.97
CA HIS A 56 -13.06 -10.02 1.96
C HIS A 56 -13.75 -11.38 1.77
N ARG A 57 -14.24 -12.01 2.85
CA ARG A 57 -14.98 -13.28 2.76
C ARG A 57 -16.37 -13.08 2.16
N SER A 58 -17.08 -12.05 2.62
CA SER A 58 -18.42 -11.72 2.12
C SER A 58 -18.39 -11.45 0.60
N ILE A 59 -17.40 -10.69 0.16
CA ILE A 59 -17.20 -10.34 -1.25
C ILE A 59 -16.75 -11.56 -2.08
N CYS A 60 -15.93 -12.46 -1.52
CA CYS A 60 -15.55 -13.71 -2.17
C CYS A 60 -16.75 -14.64 -2.38
N GLU A 61 -17.64 -14.78 -1.40
CA GLU A 61 -18.87 -15.59 -1.58
C GLU A 61 -19.80 -14.97 -2.63
N LEU A 62 -19.89 -13.65 -2.69
CA LEU A 62 -20.64 -12.96 -3.74
C LEU A 62 -20.01 -13.18 -5.13
N SER A 63 -18.68 -13.15 -5.26
CA SER A 63 -18.03 -13.36 -6.57
C SER A 63 -18.24 -14.77 -7.10
N LYS A 64 -18.29 -15.80 -6.24
CA LYS A 64 -18.66 -17.17 -6.63
C LYS A 64 -20.06 -17.25 -7.27
N LYS A 65 -20.99 -16.37 -6.85
CA LYS A 65 -22.36 -16.31 -7.37
C LYS A 65 -22.50 -15.44 -8.62
N TYR A 66 -21.83 -14.30 -8.67
CA TYR A 66 -22.03 -13.30 -9.74
C TYR A 66 -20.92 -13.32 -10.80
N GLY A 67 -19.83 -14.06 -10.59
CA GLY A 67 -18.74 -14.24 -11.53
C GLY A 67 -17.48 -13.43 -11.21
N SER A 68 -16.47 -13.59 -12.07
CA SER A 68 -15.13 -13.04 -11.84
C SER A 68 -15.07 -11.50 -11.85
N LEU A 69 -16.02 -10.87 -12.54
CA LEU A 69 -16.27 -9.43 -12.52
C LEU A 69 -17.72 -9.19 -12.10
N MET A 70 -17.91 -8.56 -10.94
CA MET A 70 -19.24 -8.23 -10.43
C MET A 70 -19.37 -6.77 -10.01
N SER A 71 -20.60 -6.26 -9.99
CA SER A 71 -20.93 -4.92 -9.52
C SER A 71 -21.59 -4.96 -8.13
N LEU A 72 -21.22 -3.99 -7.31
CA LEU A 72 -21.83 -3.68 -6.02
C LEU A 72 -22.10 -2.18 -5.94
N GLN A 73 -22.91 -1.79 -4.97
CA GLN A 73 -23.21 -0.40 -4.65
C GLN A 73 -22.90 -0.21 -3.17
N PHE A 74 -21.93 0.63 -2.82
CA PHE A 74 -21.68 0.99 -1.41
C PHE A 74 -22.20 2.39 -1.18
N GLY A 75 -23.40 2.47 -0.60
CA GLY A 75 -24.12 3.72 -0.44
C GLY A 75 -24.30 4.45 -1.78
N SER A 76 -23.73 5.64 -1.88
CA SER A 76 -23.77 6.48 -3.08
C SER A 76 -22.78 6.08 -4.17
N TYR A 77 -21.85 5.16 -3.91
CA TYR A 77 -20.74 4.85 -4.83
C TYR A 77 -20.91 3.49 -5.52
N PRO A 78 -20.81 3.43 -6.86
CA PRO A 78 -20.69 2.16 -7.56
C PRO A 78 -19.32 1.53 -7.30
N VAL A 79 -19.30 0.21 -7.17
CA VAL A 79 -18.11 -0.59 -6.90
C VAL A 79 -18.07 -1.75 -7.90
N ILE A 80 -16.91 -2.05 -8.45
CA ILE A 80 -16.67 -3.31 -9.15
C ILE A 80 -15.67 -4.15 -8.36
N VAL A 81 -15.87 -5.46 -8.44
CA VAL A 81 -14.98 -6.44 -7.83
C VAL A 81 -14.39 -7.31 -8.91
N GLY A 82 -13.06 -7.33 -9.00
CA GLY A 82 -12.30 -8.28 -9.81
C GLY A 82 -11.79 -9.42 -8.94
N SER A 83 -12.07 -10.66 -9.36
CA SER A 83 -11.76 -11.88 -8.59
C SER A 83 -11.12 -12.97 -9.46
N SER A 84 -10.44 -12.60 -10.55
CA SER A 84 -9.65 -13.55 -11.32
C SER A 84 -8.33 -12.94 -11.78
N VAL A 85 -7.41 -13.78 -12.24
CA VAL A 85 -6.11 -13.33 -12.78
C VAL A 85 -6.31 -12.45 -14.01
N GLU A 86 -7.30 -12.77 -14.84
CA GLU A 86 -7.67 -11.99 -16.03
C GLU A 86 -8.17 -10.60 -15.61
N MET A 87 -9.03 -10.51 -14.60
CA MET A 87 -9.54 -9.23 -14.10
C MET A 87 -8.45 -8.41 -13.41
N ALA A 88 -7.59 -9.06 -12.61
CA ALA A 88 -6.43 -8.40 -12.03
C ALA A 88 -5.50 -7.85 -13.13
N ARG A 89 -5.24 -8.60 -14.21
CA ARG A 89 -4.45 -8.15 -15.36
C ARG A 89 -5.13 -7.01 -16.13
N ALA A 90 -6.44 -7.07 -16.32
CA ALA A 90 -7.18 -6.01 -16.98
C ALA A 90 -7.06 -4.70 -16.20
N ILE A 91 -7.28 -4.74 -14.89
CA ILE A 91 -7.32 -3.56 -14.01
C ILE A 91 -5.92 -3.03 -13.68
N LEU A 92 -4.96 -3.90 -13.37
CA LEU A 92 -3.64 -3.50 -12.85
C LEU A 92 -2.57 -3.33 -13.93
N LYS A 93 -2.81 -3.80 -15.15
CA LYS A 93 -1.81 -3.78 -16.23
C LYS A 93 -2.36 -3.21 -17.53
N THR A 94 -3.53 -3.67 -17.97
CA THR A 94 -4.07 -3.27 -19.29
C THR A 94 -4.64 -1.86 -19.24
N HIS A 95 -5.35 -1.54 -18.16
CA HIS A 95 -5.98 -0.24 -17.91
C HIS A 95 -5.43 0.40 -16.62
N ASP A 96 -4.13 0.21 -16.38
CA ASP A 96 -3.47 0.58 -15.13
C ASP A 96 -3.64 2.07 -14.79
N VAL A 97 -3.42 2.97 -15.75
CA VAL A 97 -3.58 4.43 -15.58
C VAL A 97 -5.03 4.84 -15.40
N THR A 98 -5.97 4.17 -16.07
CA THR A 98 -7.42 4.40 -15.94
C THR A 98 -7.91 4.06 -14.53
N PHE A 99 -7.41 2.97 -13.93
CA PHE A 99 -7.76 2.54 -12.58
C PHE A 99 -6.78 3.00 -11.49
N ALA A 100 -5.79 3.83 -11.82
CA ALA A 100 -4.79 4.30 -10.86
C ALA A 100 -5.34 5.29 -9.81
N GLY A 101 -6.60 5.75 -9.95
CA GLY A 101 -7.21 6.67 -8.99
C GLY A 101 -7.39 6.04 -7.61
N ARG A 102 -7.52 6.89 -6.58
CA ARG A 102 -7.81 6.46 -5.21
C ARG A 102 -9.14 7.05 -4.75
N PRO A 103 -10.03 6.25 -4.12
CA PRO A 103 -11.19 6.81 -3.46
C PRO A 103 -10.77 7.83 -2.39
N LYS A 104 -11.47 8.96 -2.33
CA LYS A 104 -11.23 10.00 -1.31
C LYS A 104 -11.86 9.63 0.02
N PHE A 105 -11.26 8.66 0.72
CA PHE A 105 -11.71 8.24 2.03
C PHE A 105 -11.29 9.22 3.13
N ASN A 106 -12.07 9.27 4.20
CA ASN A 106 -11.76 10.03 5.41
C ASN A 106 -10.39 9.68 5.99
N ALA A 107 -9.96 8.40 5.88
CA ALA A 107 -8.63 7.97 6.32
C ALA A 107 -7.51 8.79 5.64
N GLY A 108 -7.54 8.91 4.31
CA GLY A 108 -6.56 9.72 3.58
C GLY A 108 -6.67 11.22 3.88
N LYS A 109 -7.88 11.72 4.14
CA LYS A 109 -8.08 13.12 4.50
C LYS A 109 -7.45 13.46 5.86
N TYR A 110 -7.75 12.65 6.87
CA TYR A 110 -7.49 12.98 8.27
C TYR A 110 -6.20 12.35 8.81
N THR A 111 -5.79 11.18 8.30
CA THR A 111 -4.60 10.49 8.82
C THR A 111 -3.36 10.64 7.94
N THR A 112 -3.49 11.11 6.69
CA THR A 112 -2.36 11.18 5.74
C THR A 112 -2.15 12.58 5.15
N TYR A 113 -2.26 13.60 5.99
CA TYR A 113 -2.00 15.00 5.63
C TYR A 113 -2.79 15.45 4.39
N ASN A 114 -4.08 15.10 4.33
CA ASN A 114 -4.95 15.41 3.19
C ASN A 114 -4.44 14.82 1.86
N TYR A 115 -4.20 13.51 1.85
CA TYR A 115 -3.80 12.73 0.67
C TYR A 115 -2.40 13.10 0.13
N CYS A 116 -1.50 13.52 1.01
CA CYS A 116 -0.10 13.81 0.68
C CYS A 116 0.82 12.60 0.92
N ASP A 117 0.27 11.45 1.27
CA ASP A 117 0.98 10.18 1.32
C ASP A 117 1.06 9.52 -0.07
N ILE A 118 1.61 8.31 -0.14
CA ILE A 118 1.71 7.53 -1.38
C ILE A 118 0.48 6.64 -1.55
N THR A 119 -0.08 6.13 -0.45
CA THR A 119 -1.18 5.18 -0.47
C THR A 119 -2.48 5.78 -1.00
N TRP A 120 -2.89 6.96 -0.48
CA TRP A 120 -4.15 7.63 -0.81
C TRP A 120 -4.05 8.81 -1.77
N SER A 121 -2.84 9.26 -2.14
CA SER A 121 -2.69 10.33 -3.13
C SER A 121 -3.27 9.94 -4.49
N GLN A 122 -3.78 10.96 -5.19
CA GLN A 122 -4.33 10.79 -6.52
C GLN A 122 -3.22 10.58 -7.54
N TYR A 123 -3.46 9.71 -8.52
CA TYR A 123 -2.55 9.55 -9.64
C TYR A 123 -2.35 10.88 -10.38
N GLY A 124 -1.09 11.32 -10.46
CA GLY A 124 -0.68 12.58 -11.04
C GLY A 124 0.83 12.81 -10.87
N PRO A 125 1.34 14.01 -11.22
CA PRO A 125 2.75 14.37 -11.08
C PRO A 125 3.33 14.05 -9.70
N TYR A 126 2.63 14.46 -8.64
CA TYR A 126 3.05 14.20 -7.25
C TYR A 126 3.23 12.70 -6.97
N TRP A 127 2.22 11.87 -7.26
CA TRP A 127 2.30 10.43 -7.01
C TRP A 127 3.39 9.74 -7.86
N ARG A 128 3.58 10.16 -9.12
CA ARG A 128 4.64 9.61 -9.98
C ARG A 128 6.02 9.95 -9.43
N GLN A 129 6.23 11.19 -9.00
CA GLN A 129 7.46 11.62 -8.36
C GLN A 129 7.69 10.86 -7.04
N ALA A 130 6.65 10.72 -6.21
CA ALA A 130 6.69 9.94 -4.98
C ALA A 130 7.20 8.50 -5.22
N ARG A 131 6.61 7.82 -6.21
CA ARG A 131 7.01 6.46 -6.59
C ARG A 131 8.44 6.42 -7.13
N LYS A 132 8.86 7.43 -7.89
CA LYS A 132 10.24 7.56 -8.38
C LYS A 132 11.22 7.70 -7.22
N ILE A 133 10.94 8.56 -6.23
CA ILE A 133 11.75 8.73 -5.02
C ILE A 133 11.89 7.40 -4.28
N CYS A 134 10.78 6.67 -4.07
CA CYS A 134 10.82 5.36 -3.42
C CYS A 134 11.75 4.39 -4.16
N ILE A 135 11.64 4.27 -5.47
CA ILE A 135 12.40 3.29 -6.27
C ILE A 135 13.88 3.68 -6.36
N MET A 136 14.18 4.96 -6.58
CA MET A 136 15.53 5.43 -6.89
C MET A 136 16.36 5.70 -5.63
N GLU A 137 15.74 6.26 -4.58
CA GLU A 137 16.47 6.79 -3.42
C GLU A 137 16.30 5.94 -2.17
N LEU A 138 15.07 5.47 -1.90
CA LEU A 138 14.73 4.79 -0.63
C LEU A 138 14.90 3.27 -0.69
N PHE A 139 14.51 2.65 -1.81
CA PHE A 139 14.50 1.19 -2.00
C PHE A 139 15.47 0.71 -3.09
N SER A 140 16.47 1.52 -3.42
CA SER A 140 17.54 1.08 -4.32
C SER A 140 18.40 -0.01 -3.67
N ALA A 141 19.01 -0.88 -4.49
CA ALA A 141 19.87 -1.96 -3.98
C ALA A 141 20.97 -1.43 -3.05
N LYS A 142 21.67 -0.37 -3.47
CA LYS A 142 22.69 0.31 -2.66
C LYS A 142 22.15 0.79 -1.32
N ARG A 143 20.93 1.33 -1.27
CA ARG A 143 20.31 1.80 -0.03
C ARG A 143 19.94 0.62 0.88
N LEU A 144 19.38 -0.46 0.33
CA LEU A 144 19.04 -1.65 1.09
C LEU A 144 20.27 -2.34 1.67
N GLU A 145 21.36 -2.42 0.91
CA GLU A 145 22.68 -2.91 1.36
C GLU A 145 23.23 -2.04 2.50
N SER A 146 23.14 -0.71 2.38
CA SER A 146 23.59 0.21 3.45
C SER A 146 22.86 0.02 4.78
N TYR A 147 21.65 -0.58 4.75
CA TYR A 147 20.86 -0.89 5.94
C TYR A 147 20.89 -2.37 6.36
N GLU A 148 21.70 -3.21 5.71
CA GLU A 148 21.81 -4.64 6.06
C GLU A 148 22.22 -4.83 7.52
N TYR A 149 23.17 -4.03 8.01
CA TYR A 149 23.66 -4.11 9.39
C TYR A 149 22.52 -3.91 10.41
N ILE A 150 21.55 -3.03 10.12
CA ILE A 150 20.38 -2.79 10.98
C ILE A 150 19.57 -4.08 11.11
N ARG A 151 19.24 -4.71 9.99
CA ARG A 151 18.45 -5.95 9.96
C ARG A 151 19.19 -7.09 10.68
N ALA A 152 20.49 -7.22 10.44
CA ALA A 152 21.31 -8.23 11.10
C ALA A 152 21.40 -8.03 12.63
N GLU A 153 21.57 -6.79 13.10
CA GLU A 153 21.62 -6.47 14.53
C GLU A 153 20.27 -6.73 15.22
N GLU A 154 19.16 -6.26 14.64
CA GLU A 154 17.83 -6.48 15.22
C GLU A 154 17.43 -7.95 15.23
N LEU A 155 17.73 -8.70 14.16
CA LEU A 155 17.48 -10.13 14.12
C LEU A 155 18.27 -10.87 15.21
N LYS A 156 19.56 -10.53 15.39
CA LYS A 156 20.39 -11.13 16.45
C LYS A 156 19.90 -10.78 17.86
N ALA A 157 19.35 -9.58 18.07
CA ALA A 157 18.75 -9.20 19.34
C ALA A 157 17.48 -10.02 19.60
N PHE A 158 16.57 -10.06 18.63
CA PHE A 158 15.34 -10.84 18.69
C PHE A 158 15.59 -12.33 18.97
N LEU A 159 16.57 -12.95 18.29
CA LEU A 159 16.89 -14.37 18.51
C LEU A 159 17.46 -14.63 19.91
N ARG A 160 18.23 -13.69 20.46
CA ARG A 160 18.72 -13.77 21.85
C ARG A 160 17.56 -13.70 22.84
N ASP A 161 16.66 -12.73 22.66
CA ASP A 161 15.49 -12.58 23.52
C ASP A 161 14.60 -13.84 23.49
N LEU A 162 14.40 -14.44 22.30
CA LEU A 162 13.67 -15.71 22.18
C LEU A 162 14.38 -16.88 22.85
N TYR A 163 15.71 -16.96 22.76
CA TYR A 163 16.49 -18.03 23.39
C TYR A 163 16.40 -18.00 24.92
N ASP A 164 16.34 -16.80 25.51
CA ASP A 164 16.16 -16.62 26.95
C ASP A 164 14.74 -17.01 27.42
N LEU A 165 13.79 -17.12 26.49
CA LEU A 165 12.41 -17.55 26.72
C LEU A 165 12.16 -19.02 26.33
N ARG A 166 13.18 -19.78 25.90
CA ARG A 166 13.03 -21.14 25.33
C ARG A 166 12.27 -22.16 26.20
N GLU A 167 12.24 -21.96 27.52
CA GLU A 167 11.60 -22.88 28.48
C GLU A 167 10.11 -22.56 28.71
N ARG A 168 9.55 -21.56 28.01
CA ARG A 168 8.18 -21.07 28.19
C ARG A 168 7.48 -20.96 26.84
N PRO A 169 6.15 -21.17 26.78
CA PRO A 169 5.37 -20.76 25.62
C PRO A 169 5.50 -19.25 25.38
N VAL A 170 5.71 -18.84 24.13
CA VAL A 170 5.89 -17.44 23.74
C VAL A 170 4.83 -17.06 22.70
N THR A 171 4.20 -15.90 22.87
CA THR A 171 3.34 -15.29 21.85
C THR A 171 4.22 -14.60 20.82
N LEU A 172 4.51 -15.30 19.72
CA LEU A 172 5.49 -14.85 18.73
C LEU A 172 5.10 -13.55 18.00
N LYS A 173 3.80 -13.27 17.87
CA LYS A 173 3.26 -12.08 17.20
C LYS A 173 3.92 -10.80 17.73
N ASP A 174 3.89 -10.58 19.04
CA ASP A 174 4.38 -9.33 19.64
C ASP A 174 5.88 -9.15 19.41
N HIS A 175 6.66 -10.25 19.48
CA HIS A 175 8.09 -10.21 19.20
C HIS A 175 8.42 -9.94 17.72
N LEU A 176 7.61 -10.46 16.78
CA LEU A 176 7.78 -10.20 15.34
C LEU A 176 7.39 -8.77 14.96
N SER A 177 6.30 -8.24 15.54
CA SER A 177 5.92 -6.84 15.37
C SER A 177 6.99 -5.92 15.94
N ASP A 178 7.59 -6.25 17.07
CA ASP A 178 8.70 -5.48 17.67
C ASP A 178 9.97 -5.53 16.82
N LEU A 179 10.35 -6.71 16.30
CA LEU A 179 11.46 -6.84 15.37
C LEU A 179 11.25 -5.96 14.14
N SER A 180 10.07 -6.07 13.51
CA SER A 180 9.74 -5.31 12.30
C SER A 180 9.73 -3.80 12.57
N LEU A 181 9.15 -3.39 13.70
CA LEU A 181 9.10 -1.99 14.12
C LEU A 181 10.50 -1.43 14.41
N ASN A 182 11.37 -2.19 15.05
CA ASN A 182 12.75 -1.79 15.33
C ASN A 182 13.54 -1.56 14.04
N VAL A 183 13.44 -2.52 13.11
CA VAL A 183 14.12 -2.46 11.82
C VAL A 183 13.67 -1.22 11.05
N ILE A 184 12.35 -1.04 10.86
CA ILE A 184 11.84 0.08 10.06
C ILE A 184 12.09 1.42 10.76
N SER A 185 11.97 1.50 12.09
CA SER A 185 12.26 2.73 12.83
C SER A 185 13.71 3.16 12.66
N ARG A 186 14.67 2.23 12.75
CA ARG A 186 16.09 2.56 12.53
C ARG A 186 16.38 2.96 11.08
N MET A 187 15.80 2.26 10.11
CA MET A 187 16.00 2.57 8.68
C MET A 187 15.38 3.91 8.29
N VAL A 188 14.22 4.24 8.85
CA VAL A 188 13.45 5.43 8.45
C VAL A 188 13.79 6.64 9.32
N LEU A 189 13.75 6.48 10.65
CA LEU A 189 13.87 7.55 11.64
C LEU A 189 15.29 7.68 12.23
N GLY A 190 16.21 6.80 11.84
CA GLY A 190 17.58 6.76 12.36
C GLY A 190 17.74 6.19 13.77
N LYS A 191 16.65 5.93 14.51
CA LYS A 191 16.68 5.37 15.87
C LYS A 191 15.44 4.53 16.21
N LYS A 192 15.51 3.79 17.33
CA LYS A 192 14.37 3.03 17.87
C LYS A 192 13.49 3.94 18.72
N TYR A 193 12.18 3.69 18.69
CA TYR A 193 11.19 4.28 19.61
C TYR A 193 10.48 3.23 20.46
N THR A 194 10.97 1.99 20.43
CA THR A 194 10.44 0.82 21.14
C THR A 194 11.12 0.59 22.49
N GLN A 195 12.13 1.39 22.81
CA GLN A 195 12.84 1.38 24.09
C GLN A 195 12.67 2.74 24.76
N LYS A 196 12.64 2.78 26.09
CA LYS A 196 12.62 4.03 26.82
C LYS A 196 13.96 4.72 26.63
N THR A 197 13.94 5.90 26.02
CA THR A 197 15.12 6.75 25.85
C THR A 197 14.83 8.09 26.50
N GLU A 198 15.80 8.60 27.27
CA GLU A 198 15.72 9.94 27.84
C GLU A 198 15.53 10.97 26.71
N GLY A 199 14.58 11.88 26.88
CA GLY A 199 14.24 12.89 25.87
C GLY A 199 13.30 12.44 24.74
N SER A 200 12.82 11.18 24.74
CA SER A 200 11.84 10.74 23.73
C SER A 200 10.50 11.48 23.88
N ILE A 201 9.98 12.03 22.78
CA ILE A 201 8.68 12.73 22.73
C ILE A 201 7.48 11.79 22.93
N VAL A 202 7.69 10.49 22.78
CA VAL A 202 6.66 9.43 22.83
C VAL A 202 7.20 8.21 23.59
N THR A 203 6.35 7.54 24.36
CA THR A 203 6.73 6.26 24.99
C THR A 203 6.60 5.11 23.98
N PRO A 204 7.34 3.99 24.16
CA PRO A 204 7.18 2.81 23.31
C PRO A 204 5.73 2.33 23.18
N GLU A 205 5.00 2.31 24.29
CA GLU A 205 3.60 1.87 24.33
C GLU A 205 2.68 2.84 23.59
N GLU A 206 2.92 4.15 23.71
CA GLU A 206 2.17 5.14 22.95
C GLU A 206 2.46 5.06 21.45
N PHE A 207 3.72 4.85 21.06
CA PHE A 207 4.12 4.73 19.66
C PHE A 207 3.49 3.50 18.98
N LYS A 208 3.55 2.32 19.62
CA LYS A 208 2.87 1.11 19.15
C LYS A 208 1.37 1.34 19.03
N LYS A 209 0.73 1.93 20.05
CA LYS A 209 -0.71 2.23 20.04
C LYS A 209 -1.08 3.21 18.91
N MET A 210 -0.23 4.18 18.59
CA MET A 210 -0.46 5.07 17.46
C MET A 210 -0.45 4.31 16.12
N LEU A 211 0.48 3.37 15.95
CA LEU A 211 0.55 2.54 14.74
C LEU A 211 -0.64 1.58 14.62
N ASP A 212 -1.00 0.89 15.70
CA ASP A 212 -2.18 -0.01 15.73
C ASP A 212 -3.46 0.74 15.38
N GLU A 213 -3.63 1.93 15.95
CA GLU A 213 -4.77 2.81 15.67
C GLU A 213 -4.75 3.29 14.20
N LEU A 214 -3.57 3.61 13.65
CA LEU A 214 -3.42 4.01 12.25
C LEU A 214 -3.88 2.90 11.30
N PHE A 215 -3.43 1.67 11.55
CA PHE A 215 -3.80 0.50 10.75
C PHE A 215 -5.30 0.22 10.83
N LEU A 216 -5.87 0.23 12.04
CA LEU A 216 -7.30 0.03 12.23
C LEU A 216 -8.10 1.07 11.46
N LEU A 217 -7.78 2.35 11.60
CA LEU A 217 -8.55 3.43 10.97
C LEU A 217 -8.37 3.50 9.45
N ASN A 218 -7.21 3.10 8.92
CA ASN A 218 -6.99 3.05 7.46
C ASN A 218 -7.60 1.81 6.80
N GLY A 219 -7.79 0.72 7.55
CA GLY A 219 -8.45 -0.50 7.08
C GLY A 219 -9.96 -0.58 7.36
N ALA A 220 -10.48 0.28 8.25
CA ALA A 220 -11.88 0.25 8.66
C ALA A 220 -12.84 0.65 7.54
N PHE A 221 -13.97 -0.04 7.47
CA PHE A 221 -15.04 0.29 6.55
C PHE A 221 -15.94 1.37 7.17
N ASN A 222 -15.71 2.64 6.85
CA ASN A 222 -16.48 3.77 7.38
C ASN A 222 -17.76 4.03 6.57
N ILE A 223 -18.91 4.10 7.22
CA ILE A 223 -20.20 4.34 6.56
C ILE A 223 -20.26 5.73 5.91
N GLY A 224 -19.62 6.73 6.50
CA GLY A 224 -19.52 8.08 5.96
C GLY A 224 -18.77 8.16 4.63
N ASP A 225 -17.85 7.21 4.38
CA ASP A 225 -17.16 7.07 3.09
C ASP A 225 -18.05 6.44 2.01
N SER A 226 -19.14 5.78 2.40
CA SER A 226 -20.13 5.19 1.48
C SER A 226 -21.34 6.10 1.29
N ILE A 227 -21.76 6.83 2.33
CA ILE A 227 -22.95 7.68 2.36
C ILE A 227 -22.53 9.09 2.82
N PRO A 228 -22.07 9.97 1.91
CA PRO A 228 -21.42 11.22 2.29
C PRO A 228 -22.28 12.20 3.10
N TRP A 229 -23.59 12.18 2.90
CA TRP A 229 -24.50 13.10 3.59
C TRP A 229 -24.76 12.73 5.05
N VAL A 230 -24.40 11.52 5.51
CA VAL A 230 -24.38 11.16 6.95
C VAL A 230 -22.98 11.28 7.57
N ASN A 231 -21.96 11.65 6.78
CA ASN A 231 -20.56 11.68 7.23
C ASN A 231 -20.33 12.59 8.44
N PHE A 232 -21.16 13.64 8.59
CA PHE A 232 -21.08 14.57 9.72
C PHE A 232 -21.48 13.94 11.07
N LEU A 233 -22.26 12.85 11.06
CA LEU A 233 -22.71 12.17 12.26
C LEU A 233 -21.61 11.33 12.90
N ASP A 234 -20.59 10.92 12.12
CA ASP A 234 -19.50 10.05 12.57
C ASP A 234 -20.02 8.85 13.39
N LEU A 235 -20.96 8.09 12.81
CA LEU A 235 -21.73 7.04 13.50
C LEU A 235 -20.85 6.00 14.22
N GLU A 236 -19.66 5.75 13.68
CA GLU A 236 -18.70 4.78 14.21
C GLU A 236 -17.62 5.44 15.10
N GLY A 237 -17.60 6.79 15.17
CA GLY A 237 -16.60 7.57 15.88
C GLY A 237 -15.21 7.57 15.22
N TYR A 238 -15.08 7.01 14.01
CA TYR A 238 -13.79 6.88 13.31
C TYR A 238 -13.21 8.23 12.92
N VAL A 239 -14.01 9.20 12.46
CA VAL A 239 -13.49 10.51 12.06
C VAL A 239 -12.91 11.27 13.26
N LYS A 240 -13.59 11.20 14.42
CA LYS A 240 -13.07 11.76 15.68
C LYS A 240 -11.73 11.12 16.07
N ARG A 241 -11.64 9.79 15.99
CA ARG A 241 -10.40 9.03 16.28
C ARG A 241 -9.28 9.37 15.30
N MET A 242 -9.56 9.44 14.00
CA MET A 242 -8.61 9.86 12.96
C MET A 242 -8.03 11.25 13.23
N LYS A 243 -8.88 12.23 13.60
CA LYS A 243 -8.42 13.58 13.94
C LYS A 243 -7.55 13.62 15.20
N ALA A 244 -7.89 12.83 16.21
CA ALA A 244 -7.09 12.73 17.43
C ALA A 244 -5.72 12.09 17.13
N LEU A 245 -5.71 11.02 16.34
CA LEU A 245 -4.50 10.33 15.90
C LEU A 245 -3.60 11.23 15.04
N SER A 246 -4.20 11.97 14.10
CA SER A 246 -3.52 12.96 13.25
C SER A 246 -2.67 13.93 14.05
N LYS A 247 -3.22 14.50 15.13
CA LYS A 247 -2.50 15.43 16.01
C LYS A 247 -1.31 14.78 16.71
N LYS A 248 -1.44 13.51 17.11
CA LYS A 248 -0.35 12.76 17.75
C LYS A 248 0.78 12.48 16.78
N PHE A 249 0.47 11.97 15.59
CA PHE A 249 1.46 11.76 14.53
C PHE A 249 2.10 13.07 14.09
N ASP A 250 1.32 14.13 13.97
CA ASP A 250 1.85 15.44 13.59
C ASP A 250 2.89 15.93 14.60
N LYS A 251 2.58 15.90 15.90
CA LYS A 251 3.54 16.26 16.95
C LYS A 251 4.79 15.37 16.92
N PHE A 252 4.60 14.06 16.77
CA PHE A 252 5.71 13.10 16.74
C PHE A 252 6.62 13.33 15.53
N LEU A 253 6.04 13.38 14.33
CA LEU A 253 6.79 13.53 13.08
C LEU A 253 7.42 14.91 12.97
N GLU A 254 6.77 15.97 13.48
CA GLU A 254 7.39 17.29 13.52
C GLU A 254 8.67 17.28 14.37
N HIS A 255 8.62 16.68 15.57
CA HIS A 255 9.80 16.51 16.41
C HIS A 255 10.90 15.68 15.72
N VAL A 256 10.54 14.60 15.03
CA VAL A 256 11.49 13.82 14.23
C VAL A 256 12.15 14.71 13.19
N LEU A 257 11.38 15.49 12.41
CA LEU A 257 11.95 16.33 11.37
C LEU A 257 12.84 17.43 11.96
N ASP A 258 12.46 18.04 13.09
CA ASP A 258 13.28 19.03 13.80
C ASP A 258 14.63 18.44 14.24
N GLU A 259 14.66 17.23 14.81
CA GLU A 259 15.91 16.56 15.18
C GLU A 259 16.84 16.31 13.97
N HIS A 260 16.27 16.00 12.81
CA HIS A 260 17.06 15.78 11.58
C HIS A 260 17.53 17.10 10.99
N ASP A 261 16.72 18.15 11.01
CA ASP A 261 17.12 19.49 10.57
C ASP A 261 18.23 20.07 11.45
N GLU A 262 18.18 19.87 12.77
CA GLU A 262 19.24 20.27 13.69
C GLU A 262 20.55 19.52 13.42
N ARG A 263 20.49 18.21 13.16
CA ARG A 263 21.64 17.38 12.81
C ARG A 263 22.33 17.82 11.52
N ARG A 264 21.56 18.34 10.55
CA ARG A 264 22.02 18.79 9.24
C ARG A 264 22.54 20.23 9.26
N ARG A 265 22.05 21.06 10.19
CA ARG A 265 22.31 22.50 10.22
C ARG A 265 23.79 22.80 10.36
N GLY A 266 24.32 23.60 9.42
CA GLY A 266 25.72 24.05 9.43
C GLY A 266 26.75 22.97 9.04
N VAL A 267 26.30 21.81 8.54
CA VAL A 267 27.18 20.74 8.07
C VAL A 267 27.28 20.76 6.55
N GLU A 268 28.41 21.25 6.03
CA GLU A 268 28.69 21.23 4.59
C GLU A 268 28.86 19.78 4.08
N GLY A 269 28.20 19.44 2.97
CA GLY A 269 28.28 18.10 2.38
C GLY A 269 27.64 16.99 3.22
N TYR A 270 26.64 17.31 4.05
CA TYR A 270 25.95 16.33 4.90
C TYR A 270 25.49 15.09 4.11
N VAL A 271 25.91 13.91 4.57
CA VAL A 271 25.53 12.62 3.99
C VAL A 271 24.33 12.06 4.74
N ALA A 272 23.23 11.79 4.01
CA ALA A 272 22.00 11.24 4.58
C ALA A 272 22.23 9.86 5.22
N LYS A 273 21.85 9.74 6.50
CA LYS A 273 22.06 8.53 7.32
C LYS A 273 20.84 7.61 7.34
N ASP A 274 19.66 8.17 7.17
CA ASP A 274 18.37 7.48 7.24
C ASP A 274 17.42 8.00 6.13
N MET A 275 16.23 7.39 5.99
CA MET A 275 15.30 7.78 4.93
C MET A 275 14.69 9.17 5.14
N VAL A 276 14.56 9.65 6.39
CA VAL A 276 14.09 11.01 6.67
C VAL A 276 15.10 12.04 6.18
N ASP A 277 16.39 11.84 6.43
CA ASP A 277 17.45 12.71 5.89
C ASP A 277 17.37 12.81 4.35
N VAL A 278 17.16 11.67 3.67
CA VAL A 278 17.00 11.64 2.21
C VAL A 278 15.77 12.45 1.77
N LEU A 279 14.63 12.26 2.43
CA LEU A 279 13.41 13.00 2.09
C LEU A 279 13.54 14.50 2.33
N LEU A 280 14.22 14.90 3.40
CA LEU A 280 14.49 16.31 3.68
C LEU A 280 15.46 16.92 2.65
N GLN A 281 16.52 16.21 2.26
CA GLN A 281 17.41 16.66 1.18
C GLN A 281 16.67 16.82 -0.14
N LEU A 282 15.74 15.91 -0.47
CA LEU A 282 14.90 16.03 -1.65
C LEU A 282 13.90 17.19 -1.52
N ALA A 283 13.36 17.45 -0.32
CA ALA A 283 12.48 18.59 -0.07
C ALA A 283 13.18 19.95 -0.28
N ASP A 284 14.50 20.00 -0.06
CA ASP A 284 15.33 21.17 -0.30
C ASP A 284 15.74 21.33 -1.78
N ASP A 285 15.54 20.31 -2.63
CA ASP A 285 15.91 20.35 -4.06
C ASP A 285 14.90 21.16 -4.88
N PRO A 286 15.29 22.31 -5.46
CA PRO A 286 14.39 23.14 -6.27
C PRO A 286 14.04 22.50 -7.63
N ASN A 287 14.73 21.43 -8.04
CA ASN A 287 14.56 20.80 -9.36
C ASN A 287 13.46 19.72 -9.39
N LEU A 288 12.78 19.46 -8.27
CA LEU A 288 11.65 18.54 -8.25
C LEU A 288 10.48 19.06 -9.10
N GLU A 289 9.85 18.16 -9.88
CA GLU A 289 8.65 18.48 -10.69
C GLU A 289 7.52 19.01 -9.80
N VAL A 290 7.36 18.43 -8.62
CA VAL A 290 6.46 18.88 -7.56
C VAL A 290 7.24 19.04 -6.27
N LYS A 291 7.26 20.26 -5.71
CA LYS A 291 7.94 20.51 -4.44
C LYS A 291 7.42 19.58 -3.34
N LEU A 292 8.34 18.87 -2.68
CA LEU A 292 8.02 18.03 -1.54
C LEU A 292 7.93 18.90 -0.29
N GLU A 293 6.73 19.36 0.03
CA GLU A 293 6.49 20.15 1.23
C GLU A 293 6.72 19.32 2.51
N ARG A 294 6.99 19.99 3.63
CA ARG A 294 7.28 19.34 4.93
C ARG A 294 6.20 18.35 5.38
N HIS A 295 4.92 18.66 5.14
CA HIS A 295 3.83 17.73 5.42
C HIS A 295 3.85 16.49 4.51
N GLY A 296 4.37 16.60 3.29
CA GLY A 296 4.62 15.47 2.39
C GLY A 296 5.76 14.60 2.90
N VAL A 297 6.84 15.20 3.44
CA VAL A 297 7.91 14.44 4.13
C VAL A 297 7.31 13.64 5.30
N LYS A 298 6.50 14.29 6.15
CA LYS A 298 5.80 13.61 7.27
C LYS A 298 4.91 12.47 6.77
N ALA A 299 4.13 12.70 5.71
CA ALA A 299 3.24 11.70 5.13
C ALA A 299 4.02 10.48 4.58
N PHE A 300 5.16 10.70 3.90
CA PHE A 300 6.02 9.63 3.40
C PHE A 300 6.63 8.82 4.54
N THR A 301 7.20 9.51 5.54
CA THR A 301 7.75 8.87 6.74
C THR A 301 6.71 7.99 7.43
N GLN A 302 5.48 8.47 7.55
CA GLN A 302 4.37 7.69 8.11
C GLN A 302 4.05 6.45 7.26
N ASP A 303 3.97 6.58 5.93
CA ASP A 303 3.72 5.46 5.01
C ASP A 303 4.80 4.37 5.11
N LEU A 304 6.07 4.77 5.25
CA LEU A 304 7.20 3.83 5.39
C LEU A 304 7.12 3.04 6.69
N ILE A 305 6.87 3.71 7.81
CA ILE A 305 6.78 3.06 9.13
C ILE A 305 5.55 2.16 9.20
N ALA A 306 4.40 2.66 8.78
CA ALA A 306 3.18 1.86 8.75
C ALA A 306 3.38 0.66 7.83
N GLY A 307 3.73 0.88 6.56
CA GLY A 307 3.91 -0.19 5.58
C GLY A 307 4.95 -1.24 5.99
N GLY A 308 6.06 -0.84 6.62
CA GLY A 308 7.17 -1.74 6.97
C GLY A 308 7.02 -2.53 8.27
N THR A 309 6.04 -2.19 9.12
CA THR A 309 5.87 -2.85 10.44
C THR A 309 5.01 -4.10 10.35
N GLU A 310 3.68 -3.93 10.34
CA GLU A 310 2.75 -5.04 10.56
C GLU A 310 2.68 -6.01 9.37
N SER A 311 2.93 -5.53 8.15
CA SER A 311 2.86 -6.36 6.93
C SER A 311 3.91 -7.49 6.94
N SER A 312 5.15 -7.17 7.33
CA SER A 312 6.26 -8.11 7.44
C SER A 312 6.02 -9.07 8.61
N ALA A 313 5.65 -8.55 9.78
CA ALA A 313 5.41 -9.34 10.98
C ALA A 313 4.31 -10.40 10.76
N VAL A 314 3.16 -10.00 10.23
CA VAL A 314 2.03 -10.91 9.95
C VAL A 314 2.39 -11.96 8.91
N THR A 315 3.20 -11.63 7.90
CA THR A 315 3.65 -12.61 6.90
C THR A 315 4.50 -13.72 7.54
N VAL A 316 5.46 -13.34 8.40
CA VAL A 316 6.32 -14.30 9.10
C VAL A 316 5.53 -15.09 10.14
N GLU A 317 4.59 -14.46 10.83
CA GLU A 317 3.68 -15.12 11.78
C GLU A 317 2.89 -16.24 11.08
N TRP A 318 2.29 -15.96 9.92
CA TRP A 318 1.58 -16.96 9.13
C TRP A 318 2.51 -18.08 8.63
N ALA A 319 3.71 -17.74 8.17
CA ALA A 319 4.68 -18.74 7.73
C ALA A 319 5.00 -19.73 8.86
N ILE A 320 5.29 -19.23 10.05
CA ILE A 320 5.60 -20.07 11.22
C ILE A 320 4.37 -20.86 11.66
N SER A 321 3.17 -20.25 11.65
CA SER A 321 1.91 -20.93 11.94
C SER A 321 1.66 -22.12 11.01
N GLU A 322 1.91 -21.97 9.71
CA GLU A 322 1.79 -23.04 8.72
C GLU A 322 2.86 -24.12 8.89
N LEU A 323 4.11 -23.73 9.15
CA LEU A 323 5.22 -24.65 9.36
C LEU A 323 5.01 -25.54 10.59
N LEU A 324 4.51 -24.97 11.70
CA LEU A 324 4.20 -25.73 12.92
C LEU A 324 3.08 -26.76 12.71
N ARG A 325 2.16 -26.52 11.76
CA ARG A 325 1.11 -27.46 11.39
C ARG A 325 1.57 -28.53 10.38
N LYS A 326 2.73 -28.36 9.75
CA LYS A 326 3.27 -29.20 8.67
C LYS A 326 4.71 -29.63 8.97
N PRO A 327 4.91 -30.58 9.90
CA PRO A 327 6.25 -31.00 10.35
C PRO A 327 7.16 -31.47 9.22
N GLU A 328 6.61 -32.07 8.17
CA GLU A 328 7.34 -32.51 6.99
C GLU A 328 7.92 -31.35 6.17
N VAL A 329 7.18 -30.24 6.06
CA VAL A 329 7.67 -29.01 5.40
C VAL A 329 8.74 -28.37 6.27
N PHE A 330 8.52 -28.28 7.58
CA PHE A 330 9.49 -27.75 8.52
C PHE A 330 10.82 -28.52 8.47
N LYS A 331 10.77 -29.86 8.50
CA LYS A 331 11.97 -30.70 8.41
C LYS A 331 12.75 -30.45 7.11
N ARG A 332 12.07 -30.39 5.97
CA ARG A 332 12.71 -30.12 4.68
C ARG A 332 13.33 -28.73 4.59
N ALA A 333 12.72 -27.73 5.24
CA ALA A 333 13.29 -26.39 5.36
C ALA A 333 14.59 -26.42 6.16
N THR A 334 14.61 -27.14 7.29
CA THR A 334 15.84 -27.35 8.08
C THR A 334 16.91 -28.10 7.29
N GLU A 335 16.57 -29.14 6.54
CA GLU A 335 17.52 -29.88 5.70
C GLU A 335 18.14 -29.01 4.59
N GLU A 336 17.37 -28.08 3.99
CA GLU A 336 17.93 -27.11 3.05
C GLU A 336 18.91 -26.16 3.74
N LEU A 337 18.56 -25.62 4.91
CA LEU A 337 19.43 -24.74 5.67
C LEU A 337 20.73 -25.45 6.11
N ASP A 338 20.63 -26.67 6.65
CA ASP A 338 21.79 -27.48 7.05
C ASP A 338 22.71 -27.78 5.85
N ARG A 339 22.14 -28.03 4.67
CA ARG A 339 22.92 -28.33 3.45
C ARG A 339 23.63 -27.10 2.87
N VAL A 340 22.95 -25.96 2.84
CA VAL A 340 23.42 -24.75 2.14
C VAL A 340 24.27 -23.86 3.04
N ILE A 341 23.88 -23.71 4.31
CA ILE A 341 24.52 -22.82 5.29
C ILE A 341 25.46 -23.60 6.21
N GLY A 342 25.06 -24.82 6.60
CA GLY A 342 25.74 -25.60 7.64
C GLY A 342 25.39 -25.11 9.05
N ARG A 343 26.20 -25.51 10.03
CA ARG A 343 25.97 -25.21 11.46
C ARG A 343 27.01 -24.29 12.10
N GLU A 344 28.03 -23.90 11.34
CA GLU A 344 29.18 -23.13 11.85
C GLU A 344 28.99 -21.61 11.77
N ARG A 345 27.96 -21.14 11.06
CA ARG A 345 27.69 -19.70 10.88
C ARG A 345 26.21 -19.40 10.81
N TRP A 346 25.88 -18.13 11.04
CA TRP A 346 24.54 -17.59 10.82
C TRP A 346 24.25 -17.39 9.33
N ILE A 347 22.96 -17.40 8.99
CA ILE A 347 22.46 -17.03 7.66
C ILE A 347 22.71 -15.53 7.41
N GLU A 348 23.12 -15.21 6.18
CA GLU A 348 23.28 -13.84 5.68
C GLU A 348 22.31 -13.58 4.52
N GLU A 349 21.98 -12.31 4.23
CA GLU A 349 20.97 -11.99 3.21
C GLU A 349 21.38 -12.45 1.80
N LYS A 350 22.68 -12.43 1.51
CA LYS A 350 23.23 -12.94 0.25
C LYS A 350 23.00 -14.44 0.04
N ASP A 351 22.73 -15.21 1.11
CA ASP A 351 22.47 -16.64 1.01
C ASP A 351 21.07 -16.96 0.47
N ILE A 352 20.13 -16.00 0.53
CA ILE A 352 18.71 -16.21 0.17
C ILE A 352 18.54 -16.79 -1.24
N VAL A 353 19.40 -16.37 -2.18
CA VAL A 353 19.37 -16.86 -3.58
C VAL A 353 19.65 -18.37 -3.69
N ASN A 354 20.28 -18.96 -2.67
CA ASN A 354 20.62 -20.38 -2.59
C ASN A 354 19.63 -21.19 -1.74
N LEU A 355 18.51 -20.58 -1.29
CA LEU A 355 17.49 -21.20 -0.45
C LEU A 355 16.12 -21.26 -1.17
N PRO A 356 16.01 -22.01 -2.29
CA PRO A 356 14.80 -22.04 -3.11
C PRO A 356 13.59 -22.64 -2.39
N TYR A 357 13.79 -23.54 -1.42
CA TYR A 357 12.67 -24.11 -0.65
C TYR A 357 12.15 -23.12 0.40
N ILE A 358 13.03 -22.37 1.08
CA ILE A 358 12.61 -21.26 1.95
C ILE A 358 11.88 -20.18 1.14
N ASP A 359 12.40 -19.79 -0.03
CA ASP A 359 11.71 -18.84 -0.93
C ASP A 359 10.33 -19.36 -1.36
N ALA A 360 10.20 -20.65 -1.63
CA ALA A 360 8.90 -21.28 -1.92
C ALA A 360 7.94 -21.22 -0.74
N ILE A 361 8.42 -21.41 0.51
CA ILE A 361 7.60 -21.27 1.72
C ILE A 361 7.09 -19.84 1.85
N CYS A 362 7.95 -18.83 1.66
CA CYS A 362 7.56 -17.42 1.69
C CYS A 362 6.46 -17.10 0.64
N LYS A 363 6.66 -17.56 -0.60
CA LYS A 363 5.68 -17.37 -1.70
C LYS A 363 4.36 -18.08 -1.41
N GLU A 364 4.40 -19.31 -0.92
CA GLU A 364 3.19 -20.07 -0.60
C GLU A 364 2.45 -19.48 0.60
N THR A 365 3.18 -18.91 1.56
CA THR A 365 2.58 -18.19 2.69
C THR A 365 1.82 -16.96 2.20
N MET A 366 2.44 -16.13 1.34
CA MET A 366 1.76 -14.98 0.74
C MET A 366 0.58 -15.37 -0.16
N ARG A 367 0.60 -16.58 -0.73
CA ARG A 367 -0.52 -17.12 -1.52
C ARG A 367 -1.68 -17.55 -0.64
N LEU A 368 -1.41 -18.24 0.48
CA LEU A 368 -2.44 -18.72 1.40
C LEU A 368 -3.00 -17.59 2.28
N HIS A 369 -2.12 -16.72 2.74
CA HIS A 369 -2.37 -15.68 3.74
C HIS A 369 -1.93 -14.31 3.22
N PRO A 370 -2.57 -13.77 2.19
CA PRO A 370 -2.22 -12.45 1.65
C PRO A 370 -2.48 -11.36 2.69
N VAL A 371 -1.46 -10.57 3.02
CA VAL A 371 -1.52 -9.46 4.01
C VAL A 371 -2.65 -8.47 3.71
N ALA A 372 -2.90 -8.20 2.43
CA ALA A 372 -3.98 -7.33 1.96
C ALA A 372 -4.93 -8.11 1.04
N PRO A 373 -5.89 -8.89 1.58
CA PRO A 373 -6.73 -9.81 0.79
C PRO A 373 -7.64 -9.11 -0.24
N MET A 374 -7.88 -7.81 -0.07
CA MET A 374 -8.67 -6.97 -0.99
C MET A 374 -7.84 -5.91 -1.73
N LEU A 375 -6.51 -5.92 -1.54
CA LEU A 375 -5.59 -4.84 -1.92
C LEU A 375 -6.06 -3.45 -1.43
N VAL A 376 -5.30 -2.41 -1.78
CA VAL A 376 -5.75 -1.02 -1.54
C VAL A 376 -6.77 -0.64 -2.62
N PRO A 377 -7.97 -0.15 -2.24
CA PRO A 377 -9.01 0.24 -3.18
C PRO A 377 -8.54 1.20 -4.26
N ARG A 378 -9.06 1.01 -5.46
CA ARG A 378 -8.79 1.85 -6.64
C ARG A 378 -10.05 2.58 -7.08
N GLN A 379 -9.89 3.56 -7.96
CA GLN A 379 -10.99 4.32 -8.54
C GLN A 379 -10.75 4.56 -10.03
N CYS A 380 -11.78 4.32 -10.82
CA CYS A 380 -11.79 4.59 -12.25
C CYS A 380 -11.76 6.10 -12.51
N ARG A 381 -10.78 6.58 -13.27
CA ARG A 381 -10.55 8.03 -13.52
C ARG A 381 -11.35 8.57 -14.70
N GLU A 382 -11.76 7.69 -15.60
CA GLU A 382 -12.48 7.97 -16.85
C GLU A 382 -13.45 6.83 -17.16
N ASP A 383 -14.43 7.06 -18.01
CA ASP A 383 -15.34 6.00 -18.47
C ASP A 383 -14.52 5.00 -19.31
N CYS A 384 -14.63 3.69 -19.02
CA CYS A 384 -13.94 2.66 -19.78
C CYS A 384 -14.78 1.39 -19.91
N LYS A 385 -14.24 0.36 -20.55
CA LYS A 385 -14.87 -0.96 -20.64
C LYS A 385 -13.93 -2.05 -20.16
N ILE A 386 -14.49 -3.08 -19.52
CA ILE A 386 -13.82 -4.35 -19.29
C ILE A 386 -14.65 -5.42 -19.97
N GLY A 387 -14.10 -5.99 -21.05
CA GLY A 387 -14.87 -6.85 -21.95
C GLY A 387 -16.06 -6.10 -22.53
N ASN A 388 -17.26 -6.63 -22.35
CA ASN A 388 -18.50 -6.03 -22.84
C ASN A 388 -19.17 -5.08 -21.83
N TYR A 389 -18.59 -4.93 -20.63
CA TYR A 389 -19.20 -4.15 -19.56
C TYR A 389 -18.65 -2.72 -19.51
N ASP A 390 -19.55 -1.76 -19.32
CA ASP A 390 -19.24 -0.34 -19.16
C ASP A 390 -18.89 -0.04 -17.70
N ILE A 391 -17.74 0.59 -17.47
CA ILE A 391 -17.24 1.01 -16.16
C ILE A 391 -17.18 2.54 -16.10
N PRO A 392 -18.15 3.20 -15.44
CA PRO A 392 -18.17 4.65 -15.35
C PRO A 392 -17.01 5.22 -14.51
N LYS A 393 -16.61 6.44 -14.83
CA LYS A 393 -15.74 7.28 -14.02
C LYS A 393 -16.26 7.38 -12.59
N GLY A 394 -15.34 7.32 -11.62
CA GLY A 394 -15.63 7.38 -10.20
C GLY A 394 -15.97 6.03 -9.58
N THR A 395 -16.17 4.97 -10.38
CA THR A 395 -16.40 3.60 -9.89
C THR A 395 -15.21 3.13 -9.05
N ARG A 396 -15.48 2.68 -7.83
CA ARG A 396 -14.46 2.11 -6.95
C ARG A 396 -14.16 0.67 -7.37
N VAL A 397 -12.93 0.24 -7.20
CA VAL A 397 -12.46 -1.07 -7.64
C VAL A 397 -11.83 -1.78 -6.46
N LEU A 398 -12.32 -3.00 -6.21
CA LEU A 398 -11.78 -3.93 -5.25
C LEU A 398 -11.24 -5.14 -6.00
N LEU A 399 -10.05 -5.60 -5.61
CA LEU A 399 -9.44 -6.79 -6.17
C LEU A 399 -9.29 -7.80 -5.05
N ILE A 400 -10.03 -8.89 -5.14
CA ILE A 400 -9.95 -9.94 -4.12
C ILE A 400 -8.98 -11.02 -4.57
N HIS A 401 -8.18 -11.48 -3.63
CA HIS A 401 -7.45 -12.73 -3.81
C HIS A 401 -8.47 -13.88 -3.76
N MET A 402 -8.63 -14.59 -4.87
CA MET A 402 -9.26 -15.91 -4.84
C MET A 402 -8.16 -16.93 -4.58
N GLU A 403 -8.42 -17.89 -3.68
CA GLU A 403 -7.63 -19.12 -3.65
C GLU A 403 -7.52 -19.65 -5.07
N ALA A 404 -6.29 -19.75 -5.58
CA ALA A 404 -6.06 -20.30 -6.91
C ALA A 404 -6.70 -21.70 -6.96
N GLU A 405 -7.51 -21.95 -7.98
CA GLU A 405 -8.00 -23.31 -8.26
C GLU A 405 -6.82 -24.30 -8.25
N PRO A 406 -7.01 -25.54 -7.78
CA PRO A 406 -5.93 -26.53 -7.65
C PRO A 406 -5.13 -26.78 -8.95
N GLU A 407 -5.68 -26.48 -10.12
CA GLU A 407 -4.96 -26.49 -11.41
C GLU A 407 -3.85 -25.42 -11.50
N GLY A 408 -4.06 -24.23 -10.92
CA GLY A 408 -3.05 -23.18 -10.82
C GLY A 408 -1.92 -23.54 -9.84
N ILE A 409 -2.22 -24.33 -8.81
CA ILE A 409 -1.27 -24.82 -7.81
C ILE A 409 -0.20 -25.72 -8.47
N LYS A 410 -0.57 -26.53 -9.47
CA LYS A 410 0.36 -27.37 -10.24
C LYS A 410 1.33 -26.58 -11.13
N ARG A 411 1.02 -25.32 -11.46
CA ARG A 411 1.92 -24.44 -12.24
C ARG A 411 2.90 -23.68 -11.35
N THR A 412 2.48 -23.30 -10.15
CA THR A 412 3.28 -22.46 -9.24
C THR A 412 4.22 -23.27 -8.35
N ILE A 413 3.85 -24.51 -8.01
CA ILE A 413 4.68 -25.42 -7.19
C ILE A 413 5.12 -26.62 -8.05
N ARG A 414 5.87 -26.37 -9.12
CA ARG A 414 6.80 -27.40 -9.62
C ARG A 414 8.13 -27.18 -8.90
N LEU A 415 8.33 -27.95 -7.83
CA LEU A 415 9.64 -28.10 -7.21
C LEU A 415 10.66 -28.51 -8.31
N PRO A 416 11.86 -27.91 -8.35
CA PRO A 416 12.90 -28.34 -9.28
C PRO A 416 13.30 -29.78 -8.92
N GLY A 417 12.84 -30.76 -9.71
CA GLY A 417 13.19 -32.17 -9.47
C GLY A 417 12.38 -33.23 -10.20
N SER A 418 11.19 -32.95 -10.76
CA SER A 418 10.40 -33.97 -11.47
C SER A 418 9.89 -33.48 -12.83
N GLY A 419 10.69 -33.74 -13.88
CA GLY A 419 10.32 -33.54 -15.29
C GLY A 419 11.47 -33.00 -16.14
N PRO A 420 11.52 -33.30 -17.45
CA PRO A 420 12.70 -33.06 -18.28
C PRO A 420 13.03 -31.58 -18.35
N LYS A 421 14.33 -31.27 -18.21
CA LYS A 421 14.92 -29.91 -18.23
C LYS A 421 14.27 -29.06 -19.32
N ARG A 422 13.46 -28.07 -18.93
CA ARG A 422 13.10 -26.97 -19.82
C ARG A 422 14.22 -25.94 -19.74
N THR A 423 14.78 -25.63 -20.91
CA THR A 423 15.72 -24.56 -21.19
C THR A 423 15.26 -23.28 -20.50
N LEU A 424 16.17 -22.65 -19.75
CA LEU A 424 15.98 -21.36 -19.11
C LEU A 424 15.44 -20.37 -20.15
N VAL A 425 14.21 -19.88 -19.92
CA VAL A 425 13.69 -18.73 -20.64
C VAL A 425 14.61 -17.56 -20.27
N SER A 426 15.35 -17.07 -21.26
CA SER A 426 16.18 -15.88 -21.17
C SER A 426 15.39 -14.75 -20.53
N GLN A 427 16.00 -14.07 -19.57
CA GLN A 427 15.50 -12.82 -19.01
C GLN A 427 15.00 -11.90 -20.14
N PRO A 428 13.86 -11.21 -19.98
CA PRO A 428 13.44 -10.23 -20.96
C PRO A 428 14.52 -9.14 -21.03
N LYS A 429 15.12 -8.96 -22.21
CA LYS A 429 16.02 -7.82 -22.47
C LYS A 429 15.31 -6.53 -22.08
N PRO A 430 16.02 -5.55 -21.47
CA PRO A 430 15.45 -4.23 -21.25
C PRO A 430 14.95 -3.66 -22.58
N PRO A 431 13.84 -2.89 -22.58
CA PRO A 431 13.29 -2.33 -23.80
C PRO A 431 14.34 -1.44 -24.48
N GLU A 432 14.66 -1.75 -25.74
CA GLU A 432 15.38 -0.82 -26.61
C GLU A 432 14.55 0.47 -26.72
N ILE A 433 15.15 1.57 -26.27
CA ILE A 433 14.63 2.91 -26.50
C ILE A 433 14.75 3.15 -28.01
N LYS A 434 13.68 2.87 -28.74
CA LYS A 434 13.52 3.37 -30.11
C LYS A 434 13.33 4.88 -30.02
N GLN A 435 14.40 5.63 -30.25
CA GLN A 435 14.30 7.05 -30.57
C GLN A 435 13.52 7.18 -31.88
N THR A 436 12.26 7.59 -31.79
CA THR A 436 11.56 8.20 -32.92
C THR A 436 12.12 9.61 -33.13
N PRO A 437 12.47 10.03 -34.36
CA PRO A 437 13.05 11.34 -34.59
C PRO A 437 12.00 12.42 -34.41
N SER A 438 12.28 13.40 -33.55
CA SER A 438 11.59 14.67 -33.51
C SER A 438 11.92 15.44 -34.78
N GLN A 439 10.93 15.61 -35.65
CA GLN A 439 10.92 16.73 -36.59
C GLN A 439 10.71 18.00 -35.76
N ASP A 440 11.76 18.81 -35.65
CA ASP A 440 11.67 20.26 -35.79
C ASP A 440 13.09 20.81 -35.85
N THR A 441 13.54 21.01 -37.09
CA THR A 441 14.80 21.63 -37.45
C THR A 441 14.61 23.14 -37.36
N GLN A 442 15.20 23.79 -36.37
CA GLN A 442 15.59 25.20 -36.50
C GLN A 442 17.11 25.33 -36.35
N VAL A 443 17.67 25.64 -37.52
CA VAL A 443 19.02 26.04 -37.91
C VAL A 443 19.60 27.10 -36.96
N PHE A 444 20.89 26.97 -36.58
CA PHE A 444 21.97 27.98 -36.68
C PHE A 444 23.32 27.32 -36.30
N PRO A 445 24.48 27.84 -36.76
CA PRO A 445 25.51 27.02 -37.39
C PRO A 445 26.74 26.75 -36.52
N ASN A 446 27.43 25.67 -36.90
CA ASN A 446 28.77 25.25 -36.49
C ASN A 446 29.78 26.41 -36.44
N ILE A 447 30.54 26.47 -35.34
CA ILE A 447 31.91 26.99 -35.34
C ILE A 447 32.83 25.87 -34.89
N HIS A 448 33.87 25.68 -35.71
CA HIS A 448 34.91 24.66 -35.61
C HIS A 448 35.72 24.72 -34.31
N ALA A 449 36.20 23.52 -33.93
CA ALA A 449 37.20 23.26 -32.92
C ALA A 449 38.54 23.95 -33.19
N THR A 450 39.23 24.36 -32.11
CA THR A 450 40.69 24.26 -32.01
C THR A 450 41.14 24.01 -30.58
N SER A 451 41.92 22.96 -30.44
CA SER A 451 42.79 22.57 -29.33
C SER A 451 43.83 23.64 -28.97
N GLY A 452 44.22 23.71 -27.70
CA GLY A 452 45.47 24.35 -27.22
C GLY A 452 45.45 24.49 -25.70
N HIS A 453 46.08 23.57 -24.96
CA HIS A 453 47.38 23.81 -24.29
C HIS A 453 47.39 24.98 -23.29
N ALA A 454 47.46 24.61 -22.00
CA ALA A 454 48.06 25.40 -20.91
C ALA A 454 49.53 25.78 -21.27
N PRO A 455 50.19 26.80 -20.66
CA PRO A 455 50.17 27.10 -19.22
C PRO A 455 50.22 28.59 -18.81
N HIS A 456 49.70 28.90 -17.62
CA HIS A 456 50.44 29.43 -16.46
C HIS A 456 49.51 29.59 -15.26
#